data_AF-A0A1H7PX89-F1
#
_entry.id   AF-A0A1H7PX89-F1
#
_cell.length_a   1.000
_cell.length_b   1.000
_cell.length_c   1.000
_cell.angle_alpha   90.00
_cell.angle_beta   90.00
_cell.angle_gamma   90.00
#
_symmetry.space_group_name_H-M   'P 1'
#
loop_
_entity.id
_entity.type
_entity.pdbx_description
1 polymer ?
#
loop_
_entity_poly.entity_id
_entity_poly.type
_entity_poly.pdbx_seq_one_letter_code
_entity_poly.pdbx_strand_id
1 'polypeptide(L)'
;MRLSNLDSAARCFEQEIALALKIGKDYFLGSSVMRLADLMLRLNNPSRAKEVLAFVEDGTGDYVEGAGFRTKAALLREVEEKLTGSSL
;
A
#
# COMPACT_ATOMS: atom_id res chain seq x y z
N MET A 1 -5.26 -20.30 5.17
CA MET A 1 -4.21 -19.76 6.08
C MET A 1 -3.49 -18.57 5.49
N ARG A 2 -2.80 -18.67 4.33
CA ARG A 2 -2.04 -17.53 3.76
C ARG A 2 -2.88 -16.28 3.51
N LEU A 3 -4.06 -16.41 2.88
CA LEU A 3 -4.96 -15.27 2.62
C LEU A 3 -5.48 -14.62 3.92
N SER A 4 -5.92 -15.43 4.88
CA SER A 4 -6.39 -14.95 6.20
C SER A 4 -5.32 -14.16 6.98
N ASN A 5 -4.04 -14.47 6.77
CA ASN A 5 -2.93 -13.73 7.35
C ASN A 5 -2.70 -12.39 6.64
N LEU A 6 -2.91 -12.32 5.32
CA LEU A 6 -2.81 -11.09 4.54
C LEU A 6 -3.94 -10.11 4.90
N ASP A 7 -5.18 -10.58 5.07
CA ASP A 7 -6.29 -9.73 5.50
C ASP A 7 -6.07 -9.15 6.91
N SER A 8 -5.43 -9.92 7.78
CA SER A 8 -5.09 -9.46 9.14
C SER A 8 -3.96 -8.43 9.11
N ALA A 9 -2.93 -8.65 8.27
CA ALA A 9 -1.87 -7.67 8.06
C ALA A 9 -2.40 -6.35 7.46
N ALA A 10 -3.32 -6.43 6.51
CA ALA A 10 -3.96 -5.26 5.92
C ALA A 10 -4.66 -4.40 6.99
N ARG A 11 -5.47 -5.04 7.85
CA ARG A 11 -6.15 -4.35 8.96
C ARG A 11 -5.19 -3.68 9.93
N CYS A 12 -4.06 -4.31 10.24
CA CYS A 12 -3.05 -3.70 11.10
C CYS A 12 -2.48 -2.42 10.49
N PHE A 13 -2.09 -2.44 9.21
CA PHE A 13 -1.59 -1.23 8.55
C PHE A 13 -2.67 -0.15 8.40
N GLU A 14 -3.92 -0.52 8.14
CA GLU A 14 -5.03 0.45 8.11
C GLU A 14 -5.23 1.16 9.45
N GLN A 15 -5.13 0.43 10.56
CA GLN A 15 -5.21 1.00 11.90
C GLN A 15 -4.02 1.92 12.20
N GLU A 16 -2.81 1.52 11.80
CA GLU A 16 -1.61 2.32 11.99
C GLU A 16 -1.66 3.63 11.20
N ILE A 17 -2.09 3.58 9.93
CA ILE A 17 -2.29 4.76 9.09
C ILE A 17 -3.35 5.68 9.71
N ALA A 18 -4.50 5.14 10.12
CA ALA A 18 -5.55 5.93 10.75
C ALA A 18 -5.06 6.61 12.04
N LEU A 19 -4.26 5.91 12.84
CA LEU A 19 -3.67 6.47 14.05
C LEU A 19 -2.65 7.57 13.72
N ALA A 20 -1.74 7.33 12.77
CA ALA A 20 -0.72 8.28 12.34
C ALA A 20 -1.35 9.59 11.85
N LEU A 21 -2.38 9.50 11.00
CA LEU A 21 -3.15 10.64 10.51
C LEU A 21 -3.86 11.39 11.65
N LYS A 22 -4.40 10.68 12.64
CA LYS A 22 -5.09 11.29 13.78
C LYS A 22 -4.15 12.06 14.71
N ILE A 23 -2.94 11.55 14.92
CA ILE A 23 -1.97 12.14 15.87
C ILE A 23 -0.95 13.07 15.22
N GLY A 24 -0.99 13.24 13.89
CA GLY A 24 -0.05 14.06 13.13
C GLY A 24 1.38 13.55 13.19
N LYS A 25 1.58 12.22 13.33
CA LYS A 25 2.91 11.61 13.35
C LYS A 25 3.17 10.90 12.02
N ASP A 26 3.70 11.66 11.07
CA ASP A 26 3.94 11.18 9.71
C ASP A 26 5.14 10.24 9.59
N TYR A 27 5.96 10.12 10.64
CA TYR A 27 7.21 9.34 10.63
C TYR A 27 7.01 7.88 10.19
N PHE A 28 5.92 7.23 10.61
CA PHE A 28 5.61 5.84 10.22
C PHE A 28 4.57 5.74 9.10
N LEU A 29 3.97 6.87 8.69
CA LEU A 29 2.91 6.90 7.70
C LEU A 29 3.40 6.39 6.35
N GLY A 30 4.56 6.87 5.90
CA GLY A 30 5.19 6.45 4.64
C GLY A 30 5.34 4.94 4.55
N SER A 31 6.01 4.37 5.54
CA SER A 31 6.32 2.93 5.62
C SER A 31 5.05 2.06 5.63
N SER A 32 4.05 2.44 6.43
CA SER A 32 2.77 1.73 6.51
C SER A 32 1.97 1.80 5.22
N VAL A 33 1.92 2.97 4.59
CA VAL A 33 1.24 3.18 3.29
C VAL A 33 1.89 2.33 2.21
N MET A 34 3.22 2.30 2.12
CA MET A 34 3.94 1.50 1.13
C MET A 34 3.65 0.00 1.28
N ARG A 35 3.67 -0.52 2.51
CA ARG A 35 3.37 -1.94 2.77
C ARG A 35 1.92 -2.30 2.53
N LEU A 36 0.98 -1.44 2.92
CA LEU A 36 -0.44 -1.67 2.68
C LEU A 36 -0.76 -1.63 1.18
N ALA A 37 -0.22 -0.67 0.42
CA ALA A 37 -0.44 -0.58 -1.02
C ALA A 37 0.10 -1.82 -1.76
N ASP A 38 1.32 -2.28 -1.41
CA ASP A 38 1.88 -3.52 -1.96
C ASP A 38 1.00 -4.74 -1.65
N LEU A 39 0.51 -4.83 -0.41
CA LEU A 39 -0.39 -5.89 0.03
C LEU A 39 -1.72 -5.88 -0.74
N MET A 40 -2.31 -4.69 -0.95
CA MET A 40 -3.53 -4.53 -1.74
C MET A 40 -3.35 -4.98 -3.19
N LEU A 41 -2.19 -4.71 -3.80
CA LEU A 41 -1.87 -5.22 -5.14
C LEU A 41 -1.76 -6.75 -5.17
N ARG A 42 -1.17 -7.38 -4.14
CA ARG A 42 -1.09 -8.85 -4.01
C ARG A 42 -2.46 -9.49 -3.78
N LEU A 43 -3.37 -8.78 -3.12
CA LEU A 43 -4.77 -9.19 -2.91
C LEU A 43 -5.68 -8.82 -4.09
N ASN A 44 -5.11 -8.37 -5.21
CA ASN A 44 -5.84 -7.95 -6.41
C ASN A 44 -6.88 -6.84 -6.18
N ASN A 45 -6.56 -5.89 -5.29
CA ASN A 45 -7.34 -4.69 -5.02
C ASN A 45 -6.57 -3.40 -5.41
N PRO A 46 -6.34 -3.17 -6.71
CA PRO A 46 -5.54 -2.02 -7.17
C PRO A 46 -6.21 -0.66 -6.87
N SER A 47 -7.54 -0.58 -6.84
CA SER A 47 -8.26 0.64 -6.47
C SER A 47 -7.92 1.07 -5.04
N ARG A 48 -7.93 0.13 -4.10
CA ARG A 48 -7.56 0.41 -2.71
C ARG A 48 -6.09 0.76 -2.55
N ALA A 49 -5.20 0.10 -3.29
CA ALA A 49 -3.78 0.47 -3.33
C ALA A 49 -3.61 1.93 -3.77
N LYS A 50 -4.35 2.38 -4.80
CA LYS A 50 -4.35 3.76 -5.28
C LYS A 50 -4.79 4.76 -4.21
N GLU A 51 -5.88 4.46 -3.51
CA GLU A 51 -6.40 5.31 -2.42
C GLU A 51 -5.38 5.47 -1.31
N VAL A 52 -4.75 4.37 -0.89
CA VAL A 52 -3.76 4.37 0.19
C VAL A 52 -2.51 5.16 -0.18
N LEU A 53 -2.04 5.06 -1.43
CA LEU A 53 -0.88 5.83 -1.91
C LEU A 53 -1.12 7.34 -1.97
N ALA A 54 -2.38 7.81 -1.89
CA ALA A 54 -2.69 9.23 -1.84
C ALA A 54 -2.28 9.89 -0.51
N PHE A 55 -2.01 9.11 0.54
CA PHE A 55 -1.61 9.63 1.86
C PHE A 55 -0.13 10.04 1.95
N VAL A 56 0.68 9.78 0.92
CA VAL A 56 2.13 10.03 0.96
C VAL A 56 2.60 10.78 -0.28
N GLU A 57 3.71 11.50 -0.13
CA GLU A 57 4.32 12.26 -1.22
C GLU A 57 4.98 11.36 -2.27
N ASP A 58 5.20 11.88 -3.47
CA ASP A 58 5.71 11.12 -4.62
C ASP A 58 7.11 10.54 -4.41
N GLY A 59 7.93 11.18 -3.57
CA GLY A 59 9.26 10.70 -3.20
C GLY A 59 9.28 9.54 -2.20
N THR A 60 8.11 9.11 -1.71
CA THR A 60 8.01 8.07 -0.67
C THR A 60 8.39 6.71 -1.23
N GLY A 61 9.24 6.00 -0.49
CA GLY A 61 9.64 4.63 -0.78
C GLY A 61 9.97 3.88 0.50
N ASP A 62 9.87 2.56 0.43
CA ASP A 62 10.22 1.69 1.55
C ASP A 62 10.66 0.30 1.04
N TYR A 63 11.44 -0.39 1.87
CA TYR A 63 11.75 -1.79 1.63
C TYR A 63 10.59 -2.66 2.11
N VAL A 64 10.04 -3.45 1.18
CA VAL A 64 8.99 -4.43 1.44
C VAL A 64 9.60 -5.83 1.34
N GLU A 65 9.50 -6.59 2.42
CA GLU A 65 10.03 -7.94 2.47
C GLU A 65 9.42 -8.82 1.36
N GLY A 66 10.30 -9.49 0.60
CA GLY A 66 9.92 -10.31 -0.55
C GLY A 66 9.53 -9.55 -1.82
N ALA A 67 9.47 -8.21 -1.80
CA ALA A 67 9.25 -7.38 -3.00
C ALA A 67 10.40 -6.37 -3.27
N GLY A 68 11.34 -6.23 -2.34
CA GLY A 68 12.48 -5.32 -2.49
C GLY A 68 12.10 -3.86 -2.18
N PHE A 69 12.91 -2.92 -2.67
CA PHE A 69 12.61 -1.50 -2.51
C PHE A 69 11.48 -1.09 -3.44
N ARG A 70 10.41 -0.54 -2.86
CA ARG A 70 9.19 -0.10 -3.56
C ARG A 70 9.08 1.41 -3.41
N THR A 71 8.71 2.09 -4.49
CA THR A 71 8.42 3.54 -4.48
C THR A 71 6.96 3.78 -4.83
N LYS A 72 6.39 4.91 -4.38
CA LYS A 72 5.00 5.27 -4.73
C LYS A 72 4.80 5.27 -6.25
N ALA A 73 5.76 5.80 -7.00
CA ALA A 73 5.72 5.81 -8.46
C ALA A 73 5.69 4.41 -9.08
N ALA A 74 6.48 3.46 -8.56
CA ALA A 74 6.47 2.08 -9.04
C ALA A 74 5.13 1.38 -8.74
N LEU A 75 4.60 1.55 -7.52
CA LEU A 75 3.32 0.98 -7.14
C LEU A 75 2.15 1.58 -7.91
N LEU A 76 2.15 2.89 -8.19
CA LEU A 76 1.11 3.53 -9.00
C LEU A 76 1.11 3.02 -10.44
N ARG A 77 2.29 2.76 -11.03
CA ARG A 77 2.37 2.15 -12.36
C ARG A 77 1.72 0.76 -12.38
N GLU A 78 2.00 -0.07 -11.38
CA GLU A 78 1.38 -1.41 -11.27
C GLU A 78 -0.14 -1.35 -11.02
N VAL A 79 -0.60 -0.35 -10.26
CA VAL A 79 -2.04 -0.06 -10.10
C VAL A 79 -2.66 0.21 -11.47
N GLU A 80 -2.05 1.07 -12.28
CA GLU A 80 -2.55 1.44 -13.60
C GLU A 80 -2.58 0.25 -14.56
N GLU A 81 -1.50 -0.56 -14.58
CA GLU A 81 -1.42 -1.78 -15.38
C GLU A 81 -2.53 -2.77 -15.02
N LYS A 82 -2.80 -2.98 -13.72
CA LYS A 82 -3.87 -3.89 -13.27
C LYS A 82 -5.27 -3.36 -13.57
N LEU A 83 -5.50 -2.06 -13.41
CA LEU A 83 -6.81 -1.46 -13.70
C LEU A 83 -7.13 -1.46 -15.20
N THR A 84 -6.13 -1.18 -16.04
CA THR A 84 -6.30 -1.14 -17.51
C THR A 84 -6.30 -2.53 -18.12
N GLY A 85 -5.48 -3.46 -17.60
CA GLY A 85 -5.42 -4.86 -18.05
C GLY A 85 -6.63 -5.72 -17.67
N SER A 86 -7.52 -5.24 -16.80
CA SER A 86 -8.77 -5.92 -16.42
C SER A 86 -9.95 -5.61 -17.37
N SER A 87 -9.70 -4.91 -18.49
CA SER A 87 -10.72 -4.43 -19.44
C SER A 87 -10.81 -5.27 -20.73
N LEU A 88 -10.35 -6.52 -20.73
CA LEU A 88 -10.47 -7.48 -21.84
C LEU A 88 -11.17 -8.76 -21.37
#